data_AF-A0A923IIZ5-F1
#
_entry.id   AF-A0A923IIZ5-F1
#
_cell.length_a   1.000
_cell.length_b   1.000
_cell.length_c   1.000
_cell.angle_alpha   90.00
_cell.angle_beta   90.00
_cell.angle_gamma   90.00
#
_symmetry.space_group_name_H-M   'P 1'
#
loop_
_entity.id
_entity.type
_entity.pdbx_description
1 polymer ?
#
loop_
_entity_poly.entity_id
_entity_poly.type
_entity_poly.pdbx_seq_one_letter_code
_entity_poly.pdbx_strand_id
1 'polypeptide(L)'
;MNNTMMVYLNKRLHQNDLKYHSANAQPGPVICISREVGCGGVNIARLLATELDKQTNYKKWKVLSKEILEKSARELSMDPAKLRNYLKEADRNLFDDILSAFSEKRYKSNIKIRKTLIDLISSFASDGFYIIVGRAGHIIARNIEKSLFIKLTAPLEWRVKQIMEKNNMNIGEAIDFIEKTEKERQNFIKHISDENVKNVEFDLTINLSRMKVTEVVSLIMFAAQTRGLLENIKSKVEIF
;
A
#
# COMPACT_ATOMS: atom_id res chain seq x y z
N MET A 1 14.67 4.45 -10.36
CA MET A 1 13.47 3.90 -9.72
C MET A 1 12.35 3.91 -10.75
N ASN A 2 11.74 2.77 -11.07
CA ASN A 2 10.58 2.76 -11.97
C ASN A 2 9.43 3.51 -11.27
N ASN A 3 8.89 4.52 -11.94
CA ASN A 3 7.78 5.31 -11.44
C ASN A 3 6.54 4.40 -11.33
N THR A 4 6.11 4.12 -10.09
CA THR A 4 5.02 3.19 -9.77
C THR A 4 3.75 3.49 -10.58
N MET A 5 3.42 4.76 -10.75
CA MET A 5 2.23 5.19 -11.48
C MET A 5 2.36 4.93 -12.99
N MET A 6 3.54 5.14 -13.58
CA MET A 6 3.80 4.75 -14.98
C MET A 6 3.75 3.25 -15.20
N VAL A 7 4.25 2.44 -14.26
CA VAL A 7 4.17 0.98 -14.36
C VAL A 7 2.71 0.54 -14.45
N TYR A 8 1.84 1.11 -13.62
CA TYR A 8 0.41 0.82 -13.69
C TYR A 8 -0.22 1.30 -15.00
N LEU A 9 0.07 2.53 -15.43
CA LEU A 9 -0.47 3.09 -16.68
C LEU A 9 -0.07 2.23 -17.87
N ASN A 10 1.22 1.94 -18.05
CA ASN A 10 1.69 1.08 -19.13
C ASN A 10 1.00 -0.28 -19.08
N LYS A 11 0.91 -0.92 -17.91
CA LYS A 11 0.22 -2.20 -17.77
C LYS A 11 -1.24 -2.11 -18.19
N ARG A 12 -1.96 -1.07 -17.76
CA ARG A 12 -3.39 -0.86 -18.05
C ARG A 12 -3.65 -0.52 -19.51
N LEU A 13 -2.78 0.28 -20.13
CA LEU A 13 -2.91 0.73 -21.52
C LEU A 13 -2.51 -0.37 -22.52
N HIS A 14 -1.56 -1.22 -22.15
CA HIS A 14 -1.15 -2.39 -22.93
C HIS A 14 -1.95 -3.65 -22.57
N GLN A 15 -3.13 -3.54 -21.93
CA GLN A 15 -3.97 -4.70 -21.58
C GLN A 15 -4.43 -5.54 -22.79
N ASN A 16 -4.30 -5.03 -24.03
CA ASN A 16 -4.56 -5.80 -25.25
C ASN A 16 -3.37 -6.64 -25.75
N ASP A 17 -2.16 -6.49 -25.18
CA ASP A 17 -0.93 -7.21 -25.59
C ASP A 17 -0.33 -8.04 -24.44
N LEU A 18 -1.16 -8.66 -23.60
CA LEU A 18 -0.68 -9.51 -22.50
C LEU A 18 -0.29 -10.90 -22.98
N LYS A 19 0.88 -11.01 -23.60
CA LYS A 19 1.64 -12.28 -23.71
C LYS A 19 2.42 -12.66 -22.44
N TYR A 20 2.20 -11.99 -21.29
CA TYR A 20 3.02 -12.21 -20.08
C TYR A 20 2.30 -12.26 -18.72
N HIS A 21 0.98 -12.45 -18.69
CA HIS A 21 0.35 -13.03 -17.50
C HIS A 21 0.12 -14.50 -17.81
N SER A 22 0.99 -15.37 -17.30
CA SER A 22 0.67 -16.79 -17.28
C SER A 22 -0.68 -16.92 -16.58
N ALA A 23 -1.65 -17.54 -17.25
CA ALA A 23 -3.01 -17.73 -16.74
C ALA A 23 -3.07 -18.51 -15.39
N ASN A 24 -1.92 -18.89 -14.83
CA ASN A 24 -1.72 -19.70 -13.63
C ASN A 24 -0.96 -18.99 -12.50
N ALA A 25 -0.62 -17.70 -12.60
CA ALA A 25 0.04 -16.99 -11.50
C ALA A 25 -0.97 -16.61 -10.39
N GLN A 26 -0.85 -17.24 -9.23
CA GLN A 26 -1.65 -16.85 -8.05
C GLN A 26 -1.35 -15.40 -7.63
N PRO A 27 -2.36 -14.57 -7.30
CA PRO A 27 -2.16 -13.20 -6.82
C PRO A 27 -1.28 -13.14 -5.56
N GLY A 28 -0.49 -12.06 -5.45
CA GLY A 28 0.41 -11.84 -4.31
C GLY A 28 1.83 -12.42 -4.52
N PRO A 29 2.66 -12.50 -3.48
CA PRO A 29 2.37 -12.21 -2.07
C PRO A 29 2.23 -10.71 -1.77
N VAL A 30 1.43 -10.34 -0.77
CA VAL A 30 1.24 -8.93 -0.36
C VAL A 30 1.15 -8.78 1.16
N ILE A 31 1.79 -7.75 1.70
CA ILE A 31 1.69 -7.40 3.12
C ILE A 31 0.98 -6.05 3.23
N CYS A 32 -0.12 -5.97 3.97
CA CYS A 32 -0.83 -4.70 4.20
C CYS A 32 -0.64 -4.23 5.64
N ILE A 33 -0.15 -3.01 5.82
CA ILE A 33 0.06 -2.38 7.13
C ILE A 33 -0.95 -1.26 7.31
N SER A 34 -1.95 -1.51 8.15
CA SER A 34 -2.78 -0.48 8.76
C SER A 34 -2.11 0.07 10.02
N ARG A 35 -2.45 1.30 10.39
CA ARG A 35 -1.81 2.01 11.51
C ARG A 35 -2.66 3.17 12.01
N GLU A 36 -2.62 3.39 13.32
CA GLU A 36 -3.11 4.60 13.95
C GLU A 36 -2.21 5.80 13.63
N VAL A 37 -2.74 7.02 13.70
CA VAL A 37 -1.93 8.24 13.53
C VAL A 37 -0.91 8.35 14.67
N GLY A 38 0.37 8.56 14.32
CA GLY A 38 1.50 8.54 15.26
C GLY A 38 2.30 7.23 15.23
N CYS A 39 1.73 6.13 14.70
CA CYS A 39 2.43 4.85 14.55
C CYS A 39 3.14 4.78 13.19
N GLY A 40 4.45 5.08 13.16
CA GLY A 40 5.28 5.29 11.96
C GLY A 40 5.42 4.12 10.95
N GLY A 41 4.31 3.67 10.34
CA GLY A 41 4.25 2.45 9.53
C GLY A 41 5.08 2.46 8.24
N VAL A 42 5.37 3.62 7.64
CA VAL A 42 6.20 3.69 6.42
C VAL A 42 7.66 3.33 6.71
N ASN A 43 8.19 3.73 7.87
CA ASN A 43 9.56 3.40 8.25
C ASN A 43 9.71 1.89 8.51
N ILE A 44 8.74 1.32 9.23
CA ILE A 44 8.65 -0.14 9.46
C ILE A 44 8.53 -0.87 8.12
N ALA A 45 7.67 -0.42 7.20
CA ALA A 45 7.51 -1.03 5.89
C ALA A 45 8.79 -1.02 5.05
N ARG A 46 9.56 0.08 5.08
CA ARG A 46 10.84 0.17 4.35
C ARG A 46 11.88 -0.78 4.92
N LEU A 47 12.01 -0.83 6.25
CA LEU A 47 12.93 -1.77 6.90
C LEU A 47 12.52 -3.21 6.61
N LEU A 48 11.22 -3.51 6.71
CA LEU A 48 10.67 -4.81 6.38
C LEU A 48 10.95 -5.21 4.92
N ALA A 49 10.78 -4.31 3.96
CA ALA A 49 11.12 -4.58 2.55
C ALA A 49 12.61 -4.94 2.40
N THR A 50 13.50 -4.21 3.07
CA THR A 50 14.95 -4.51 3.06
C THR A 50 15.25 -5.89 3.65
N GLU A 51 14.60 -6.27 4.75
CA GLU A 51 14.81 -7.60 5.36
C GLU A 51 14.21 -8.74 4.52
N LEU A 52 13.05 -8.52 3.90
CA LEU A 52 12.43 -9.47 2.97
C LEU A 52 13.33 -9.68 1.74
N ASP A 53 13.88 -8.61 1.18
CA ASP A 53 14.79 -8.66 0.02
C ASP A 53 16.05 -9.49 0.29
N LYS A 54 16.53 -9.56 1.54
CA LYS A 54 17.66 -10.43 1.91
C LYS A 54 17.29 -11.92 1.87
N GLN A 55 16.02 -12.25 1.99
CA GLN A 55 15.52 -13.62 1.99
C GLN A 55 14.94 -14.05 0.63
N THR A 56 14.62 -13.09 -0.25
CA THR A 56 14.08 -13.36 -1.59
C THR A 56 15.07 -13.02 -2.71
N ASN A 57 15.54 -14.05 -3.44
CA ASN A 57 16.58 -13.86 -4.47
C ASN A 57 16.07 -13.51 -5.88
N TYR A 58 14.76 -13.51 -6.13
CA TYR A 58 14.19 -13.41 -7.49
C TYR A 58 13.39 -12.14 -7.77
N LYS A 59 12.76 -11.55 -6.74
CA LYS A 59 11.97 -10.31 -6.86
C LYS A 59 12.16 -9.45 -5.62
N LYS A 60 12.22 -8.14 -5.82
CA LYS A 60 12.34 -7.15 -4.74
C LYS A 60 10.98 -6.70 -4.24
N TRP A 61 10.82 -6.63 -2.93
CA TRP A 61 9.69 -6.07 -2.23
C TRP A 61 9.67 -4.55 -2.36
N LYS A 62 8.49 -4.00 -2.65
CA LYS A 62 8.29 -2.56 -2.84
C LYS A 62 7.30 -2.03 -1.84
N VAL A 63 7.59 -0.86 -1.30
CA VAL A 63 6.65 -0.16 -0.41
C VAL A 63 5.73 0.72 -1.24
N LEU A 64 4.42 0.56 -1.02
CA LEU A 64 3.39 1.42 -1.56
C LEU A 64 2.75 2.21 -0.41
N SER A 65 2.83 3.52 -0.45
CA SER A 65 2.17 4.40 0.52
C SER A 65 1.56 5.61 -0.20
N LYS A 66 0.73 6.37 0.52
CA LYS A 66 0.16 7.62 0.00
C LYS A 66 1.27 8.56 -0.51
N GLU A 67 2.30 8.75 0.29
CA GLU A 67 3.41 9.67 0.03
C GLU A 67 4.24 9.23 -1.18
N ILE A 68 4.44 7.92 -1.36
CA ILE A 68 5.15 7.36 -2.51
C ILE A 68 4.34 7.57 -3.79
N LEU A 69 3.02 7.39 -3.73
CA LEU A 69 2.12 7.62 -4.85
C LEU A 69 2.04 9.12 -5.23
N GLU A 70 1.91 10.01 -4.24
CA GLU A 70 1.95 11.47 -4.46
C GLU A 70 3.28 11.95 -5.03
N LYS A 71 4.40 11.37 -4.57
CA LYS A 71 5.72 11.67 -5.14
C LYS A 71 5.79 11.22 -6.60
N SER A 72 5.36 9.99 -6.89
CA SER A 72 5.34 9.44 -8.25
C SER A 72 4.47 10.30 -9.19
N ALA A 73 3.31 10.75 -8.72
CA ALA A 73 2.39 11.64 -9.42
C ALA A 73 3.01 13.00 -9.75
N ARG A 74 3.70 13.63 -8.78
CA ARG A 74 4.38 14.92 -8.99
C ARG A 74 5.51 14.81 -9.99
N GLU A 75 6.35 13.78 -9.89
CA GLU A 75 7.46 13.55 -10.83
C GLU A 75 6.98 13.43 -12.28
N LEU A 76 5.83 12.79 -12.51
CA LEU A 76 5.24 12.68 -13.85
C LEU A 76 4.62 13.98 -14.34
N SER A 77 3.96 14.71 -13.45
CA SER A 77 3.37 16.02 -13.79
C SER A 77 4.46 17.03 -14.17
N MET A 78 5.65 16.92 -13.57
CA MET A 78 6.80 17.77 -13.84
C MET A 78 7.59 17.36 -15.10
N ASP A 79 7.31 16.21 -15.72
CA ASP A 79 7.97 15.74 -16.94
C ASP A 79 6.94 15.50 -18.08
N PRO A 80 6.49 16.57 -18.75
CA PRO A 80 5.50 16.48 -19.84
C PRO A 80 6.00 15.66 -21.04
N ALA A 81 7.31 15.56 -21.23
CA ALA A 81 7.91 14.80 -22.34
C ALA A 81 7.74 13.28 -22.13
N LYS A 82 7.91 12.80 -20.88
CA LYS A 82 7.54 11.41 -20.52
C LYS A 82 6.05 11.17 -20.64
N LEU A 83 5.20 12.16 -20.41
CA LEU A 83 3.75 12.00 -20.51
C LEU A 83 3.28 11.87 -21.98
N ARG A 84 3.85 12.69 -22.88
CA ARG A 84 3.42 12.80 -24.28
C ARG A 84 3.79 11.58 -25.13
N ASN A 85 4.87 10.87 -24.78
CA ASN A 85 5.33 9.70 -25.54
C ASN A 85 4.59 8.40 -25.17
N TYR A 86 3.88 8.37 -24.03
CA TYR A 86 3.29 7.13 -23.50
C TYR A 86 1.75 7.14 -23.46
N LEU A 87 1.10 8.30 -23.55
CA LEU A 87 -0.36 8.42 -23.39
C LEU A 87 -1.02 8.99 -24.65
N LYS A 88 -2.05 8.31 -25.18
CA LYS A 88 -2.97 8.88 -26.18
C LYS A 88 -3.90 9.89 -25.50
N GLU A 89 -4.65 10.69 -26.27
CA GLU A 89 -5.56 11.71 -25.71
C GLU A 89 -6.61 11.14 -24.76
N ALA A 90 -7.18 9.95 -25.07
CA ALA A 90 -8.11 9.25 -24.18
C ALA A 90 -7.47 8.84 -22.83
N ASP A 91 -6.16 8.62 -22.82
CA ASP A 91 -5.40 8.15 -21.66
C ASP A 91 -4.98 9.29 -20.72
N ARG A 92 -5.00 10.54 -21.21
CA ARG A 92 -4.80 11.74 -20.37
C ARG A 92 -5.91 11.90 -19.35
N ASN A 93 -7.16 11.65 -19.75
CA ASN A 93 -8.31 11.69 -18.83
C ASN A 93 -8.18 10.65 -17.71
N LEU A 94 -7.68 9.45 -18.03
CA LEU A 94 -7.43 8.41 -17.03
C LEU A 94 -6.28 8.81 -16.08
N PHE A 95 -5.23 9.42 -16.63
CA PHE A 95 -4.12 9.92 -15.83
C PHE A 95 -4.57 11.00 -14.84
N ASP A 96 -5.38 11.96 -15.32
CA ASP A 96 -5.98 13.00 -14.49
C ASP A 96 -6.89 12.41 -13.41
N ASP A 97 -7.62 11.33 -13.70
CA ASP A 97 -8.41 10.59 -12.69
C ASP A 97 -7.51 9.96 -11.62
N ILE A 98 -6.38 9.34 -11.99
CA ILE A 98 -5.42 8.77 -11.04
C ILE A 98 -4.77 9.88 -10.19
N LEU A 99 -4.32 10.97 -10.82
CA LEU A 99 -3.76 12.13 -10.10
C LEU A 99 -4.77 12.72 -9.13
N SER A 100 -6.03 12.86 -9.58
CA SER A 100 -7.13 13.35 -8.76
C SER A 100 -7.48 12.39 -7.62
N ALA A 101 -7.28 11.08 -7.79
CA ALA A 101 -7.46 10.08 -6.74
C ALA A 101 -6.46 10.22 -5.59
N PHE A 102 -5.31 10.83 -5.86
CA PHE A 102 -4.30 11.13 -4.86
C PHE A 102 -4.45 12.49 -4.19
N SER A 103 -5.24 13.39 -4.76
CA SER A 103 -5.59 14.65 -4.12
C SER A 103 -6.64 14.40 -3.02
N GLU A 104 -6.27 14.68 -1.76
CA GLU A 104 -7.12 14.46 -0.57
C GLU A 104 -8.51 15.11 -0.64
N LYS A 105 -8.70 16.11 -1.53
CA LYS A 105 -9.94 16.87 -1.65
C LYS A 105 -10.97 16.30 -2.63
N ARG A 106 -10.63 15.34 -3.51
CA ARG A 106 -11.50 14.94 -4.64
C ARG A 106 -11.95 13.49 -4.69
N TYR A 107 -11.40 12.59 -3.87
CA TYR A 107 -11.91 11.20 -3.82
C TYR A 107 -13.34 11.10 -3.27
N LYS A 108 -13.78 12.11 -2.50
CA LYS A 108 -15.06 12.13 -1.78
C LYS A 108 -16.31 12.29 -2.67
N SER A 109 -16.17 12.59 -3.96
CA SER A 109 -17.31 12.97 -4.81
C SER A 109 -17.33 12.35 -6.20
N ASN A 110 -16.41 11.43 -6.52
CA ASN A 110 -16.38 10.82 -7.86
C ASN A 110 -16.13 9.30 -7.78
N ILE A 111 -17.15 8.51 -8.11
CA ILE A 111 -17.13 7.04 -8.17
C ILE A 111 -16.00 6.55 -9.07
N LYS A 112 -15.72 7.25 -10.17
CA LYS A 112 -14.64 6.92 -11.12
C LYS A 112 -13.27 7.02 -10.46
N ILE A 113 -13.02 8.10 -9.73
CA ILE A 113 -11.76 8.34 -9.00
C ILE A 113 -11.54 7.26 -7.93
N ARG A 114 -12.59 6.91 -7.18
CA ARG A 114 -12.55 5.81 -6.20
C ARG A 114 -12.20 4.48 -6.87
N LYS A 115 -12.89 4.12 -7.95
CA LYS A 115 -12.66 2.87 -8.68
C LYS A 115 -11.22 2.80 -9.20
N THR A 116 -10.73 3.89 -9.80
CA THR A 116 -9.35 3.98 -10.29
C THR A 116 -8.31 3.74 -9.19
N LEU A 117 -8.52 4.27 -7.97
CA LEU A 117 -7.64 3.99 -6.85
C LEU A 117 -7.71 2.53 -6.40
N ILE A 118 -8.91 1.95 -6.31
CA ILE A 118 -9.10 0.53 -5.95
C ILE A 118 -8.40 -0.36 -6.98
N ASP A 119 -8.59 -0.12 -8.28
CA ASP A 119 -7.98 -0.89 -9.37
C ASP A 119 -6.45 -0.81 -9.31
N LEU A 120 -5.90 0.36 -8.98
CA LEU A 120 -4.47 0.56 -8.81
C LEU A 120 -3.90 -0.27 -7.66
N ILE A 121 -4.48 -0.13 -6.47
CA ILE A 121 -4.03 -0.86 -5.29
C ILE A 121 -4.21 -2.38 -5.49
N SER A 122 -5.33 -2.79 -6.11
CA SER A 122 -5.60 -4.20 -6.45
C SER A 122 -4.57 -4.76 -7.43
N SER A 123 -4.18 -3.99 -8.46
CA SER A 123 -3.15 -4.42 -9.40
C SER A 123 -1.81 -4.65 -8.71
N PHE A 124 -1.37 -3.73 -7.85
CA PHE A 124 -0.11 -3.92 -7.13
C PHE A 124 -0.17 -5.07 -6.13
N ALA A 125 -1.27 -5.21 -5.40
CA ALA A 125 -1.46 -6.33 -4.49
C ALA A 125 -1.42 -7.67 -5.25
N SER A 126 -2.02 -7.74 -6.43
CA SER A 126 -2.05 -8.95 -7.27
C SER A 126 -0.71 -9.24 -7.93
N ASP A 127 0.04 -8.22 -8.36
CA ASP A 127 1.40 -8.38 -8.95
C ASP A 127 2.41 -8.97 -7.96
N GLY A 128 2.13 -8.83 -6.66
CA GLY A 128 2.92 -9.39 -5.58
C GLY A 128 4.21 -8.64 -5.26
N PHE A 129 4.85 -9.01 -4.16
CA PHE A 129 6.05 -8.36 -3.61
C PHE A 129 5.82 -6.88 -3.29
N TYR A 130 4.63 -6.56 -2.76
CA TYR A 130 4.30 -5.21 -2.28
C TYR A 130 3.97 -5.21 -0.79
N ILE A 131 4.45 -4.18 -0.11
CA ILE A 131 4.04 -3.79 1.23
C ILE A 131 3.19 -2.53 1.12
N ILE A 132 1.89 -2.64 1.37
CA ILE A 132 0.92 -1.56 1.20
C ILE A 132 0.63 -0.92 2.55
N VAL A 133 0.99 0.35 2.72
CA VAL A 133 0.80 1.10 3.97
C VAL A 133 -0.46 1.97 3.86
N GLY A 134 -1.50 1.60 4.61
CA GLY A 134 -2.79 2.28 4.61
C GLY A 134 -3.61 2.03 3.34
N ARG A 135 -4.26 3.08 2.82
CA ARG A 135 -5.07 3.08 1.58
C ARG A 135 -6.12 1.96 1.50
N ALA A 136 -6.68 1.56 2.65
CA ALA A 136 -7.59 0.42 2.76
C ALA A 136 -7.03 -0.88 2.13
N GLY A 137 -5.70 -1.04 2.10
CA GLY A 137 -5.02 -2.17 1.45
C GLY A 137 -5.53 -3.52 1.94
N HIS A 138 -5.69 -3.70 3.25
CA HIS A 138 -6.26 -4.92 3.86
C HIS A 138 -7.66 -5.25 3.34
N ILE A 139 -8.49 -4.24 3.05
CA ILE A 139 -9.85 -4.44 2.50
C ILE A 139 -9.77 -4.79 1.02
N ILE A 140 -8.91 -4.09 0.28
CA ILE A 140 -8.76 -4.27 -1.18
C ILE A 140 -8.12 -5.64 -1.48
N ALA A 141 -7.13 -6.05 -0.70
CA ALA A 141 -6.39 -7.30 -0.87
C ALA A 141 -7.04 -8.51 -0.16
N ARG A 142 -8.22 -8.37 0.45
CA ARG A 142 -8.86 -9.38 1.32
C ARG A 142 -9.05 -10.77 0.70
N ASN A 143 -9.17 -10.84 -0.63
CA ASN A 143 -9.37 -12.09 -1.37
C ASN A 143 -8.05 -12.70 -1.88
N ILE A 144 -6.89 -12.09 -1.58
CA ILE A 144 -5.59 -12.63 -1.95
C ILE A 144 -5.16 -13.62 -0.87
N GLU A 145 -5.10 -14.91 -1.22
CA GLU A 145 -4.71 -15.98 -0.30
C GLU A 145 -3.30 -15.74 0.29
N LYS A 146 -2.35 -15.34 -0.55
CA LYS A 146 -0.98 -14.97 -0.14
C LYS A 146 -0.90 -13.54 0.38
N SER A 147 -1.72 -13.24 1.39
CA SER A 147 -1.72 -11.92 2.04
C SER A 147 -1.47 -12.01 3.54
N LEU A 148 -0.95 -10.91 4.10
CA LEU A 148 -0.77 -10.74 5.55
C LEU A 148 -1.19 -9.32 5.93
N PHE A 149 -2.14 -9.20 6.86
CA PHE A 149 -2.72 -7.95 7.31
C PHE A 149 -2.29 -7.61 8.74
N ILE A 150 -1.64 -6.46 8.89
CA ILE A 150 -1.05 -6.00 10.15
C ILE A 150 -1.69 -4.68 10.54
N LYS A 151 -2.02 -4.52 11.82
CA LYS A 151 -2.42 -3.24 12.41
C LYS A 151 -1.39 -2.80 13.44
N LEU A 152 -0.86 -1.60 13.27
CA LEU A 152 0.04 -0.97 14.25
C LEU A 152 -0.75 0.00 15.12
N THR A 153 -0.67 -0.18 16.43
CA THR A 153 -1.38 0.65 17.42
C THR A 153 -0.44 1.15 18.51
N ALA A 154 -0.87 2.16 19.26
CA ALA A 154 -0.21 2.57 20.50
C ALA A 154 -1.16 3.42 21.36
N PRO A 155 -0.94 3.50 22.69
CA PRO A 155 -1.65 4.45 23.55
C PRO A 155 -1.58 5.88 23.01
N LEU A 156 -2.66 6.65 23.22
CA LEU A 156 -2.79 8.01 22.68
C LEU A 156 -1.63 8.90 23.12
N GLU A 157 -1.23 8.82 24.38
CA GLU A 157 -0.14 9.61 24.96
C GLU A 157 1.18 9.34 24.25
N TRP A 158 1.43 8.08 23.89
CA TRP A 158 2.61 7.71 23.11
C TRP A 158 2.54 8.29 21.69
N ARG A 159 1.38 8.17 21.02
CA ARG A 159 1.16 8.68 19.66
C ARG A 159 1.29 10.21 19.61
N VAL A 160 0.77 10.92 20.60
CA VAL A 160 0.89 12.38 20.73
C VAL A 160 2.35 12.79 20.81
N LYS A 161 3.16 12.16 21.67
CA LYS A 161 4.61 12.44 21.77
C LYS A 161 5.32 12.26 20.44
N GLN A 162 5.03 11.17 19.72
CA GLN A 162 5.62 10.92 18.40
C GLN A 162 5.25 12.00 17.36
N ILE A 163 4.01 12.51 17.39
CA ILE A 163 3.58 13.58 16.48
C ILE A 163 4.22 14.92 16.86
N MET A 164 4.28 15.25 18.15
CA MET A 164 4.94 16.47 18.63
C MET A 164 6.40 16.52 18.18
N GLU A 165 7.16 15.44 18.40
CA GLU A 165 8.57 15.33 18.00
C GLU A 165 8.75 15.42 16.48
N LYS A 166 7.90 14.71 15.72
CA LYS A 166 8.05 14.61 14.27
C LYS A 166 7.64 15.88 13.53
N ASN A 167 6.58 16.54 13.99
CA ASN A 167 5.96 17.67 13.29
C ASN A 167 6.28 19.02 13.94
N ASN A 168 7.05 19.03 15.04
CA ASN A 168 7.32 20.22 15.84
C ASN A 168 6.03 20.95 16.27
N MET A 169 5.09 20.18 16.81
CA MET A 169 3.76 20.63 17.24
C MET A 169 3.66 20.62 18.76
N ASN A 170 2.83 21.50 19.32
CA ASN A 170 2.46 21.41 20.74
C ASN A 170 1.45 20.27 20.99
N ILE A 171 1.16 20.00 22.27
CA ILE A 171 0.27 18.89 22.66
C ILE A 171 -1.14 19.01 22.09
N GLY A 172 -1.73 20.22 22.09
CA GLY A 172 -3.06 20.47 21.55
C GLY A 172 -3.10 20.27 20.04
N GLU A 173 -2.14 20.87 19.32
CA GLU A 173 -2.00 20.70 17.87
C GLU A 173 -1.81 19.23 17.47
N ALA A 174 -1.04 18.47 18.25
CA ALA A 174 -0.81 17.05 18.00
C ALA A 174 -2.08 16.20 18.20
N ILE A 175 -2.87 16.49 19.23
CA ILE A 175 -4.16 15.82 19.47
C ILE A 175 -5.13 16.14 18.32
N ASP A 176 -5.30 17.42 17.99
CA ASP A 176 -6.18 17.86 16.89
C ASP A 176 -5.78 17.24 15.56
N PHE A 177 -4.47 17.16 15.30
CA PHE A 177 -3.93 16.51 14.11
C PHE A 177 -4.26 15.02 14.06
N ILE A 178 -4.11 14.31 15.20
CA ILE A 178 -4.45 12.89 15.33
C ILE A 178 -5.94 12.68 15.05
N GLU A 179 -6.81 13.41 15.73
CA GLU A 179 -8.25 13.25 15.61
C GLU A 179 -8.75 13.53 14.20
N LYS A 180 -8.30 14.66 13.61
CA LYS A 180 -8.63 15.03 12.24
C LYS A 180 -8.19 13.96 11.25
N THR A 181 -6.94 13.51 11.34
CA THR A 181 -6.37 12.54 10.41
C THR A 181 -7.02 11.16 10.56
N GLU A 182 -7.35 10.74 11.79
CA GLU A 182 -8.02 9.46 12.03
C GLU A 182 -9.46 9.50 11.50
N LYS A 183 -10.19 10.60 11.72
CA LYS A 183 -11.53 10.81 11.12
C LYS A 183 -11.48 10.78 9.59
N GLU A 184 -10.46 11.38 8.98
CA GLU A 184 -10.25 11.31 7.53
C GLU A 184 -9.98 9.87 7.05
N ARG A 185 -9.18 9.09 7.79
CA ARG A 185 -8.91 7.68 7.48
C ARG A 185 -10.14 6.80 7.62
N GLN A 186 -10.94 6.99 8.66
CA GLN A 186 -12.21 6.29 8.87
C GLN A 186 -13.18 6.58 7.74
N ASN A 187 -13.33 7.87 7.37
CA ASN A 187 -14.16 8.25 6.22
C ASN A 187 -13.65 7.63 4.92
N PHE A 188 -12.33 7.61 4.69
CA PHE A 188 -11.75 6.96 3.52
C PHE A 188 -12.06 5.45 3.48
N ILE A 189 -11.92 4.76 4.62
CA ILE A 189 -12.25 3.33 4.72
C ILE A 189 -13.74 3.10 4.47
N LYS A 190 -14.62 3.90 5.06
CA LYS A 190 -16.08 3.83 4.83
C LYS A 190 -16.42 4.09 3.35
N HIS A 191 -15.71 5.00 2.71
CA HIS A 191 -15.89 5.26 1.29
C HIS A 191 -15.35 4.16 0.40
N ILE A 192 -14.42 3.30 0.83
CA ILE A 192 -13.87 2.20 0.03
C ILE A 192 -14.62 0.89 0.29
N SER A 193 -15.05 0.68 1.53
CA SER A 193 -15.82 -0.48 1.96
C SER A 193 -17.26 -0.28 1.50
N ASP A 194 -17.76 -1.14 0.61
CA ASP A 194 -19.20 -1.15 0.35
C ASP A 194 -19.94 -1.55 1.64
N GLU A 195 -21.22 -1.17 1.76
CA GLU A 195 -22.03 -1.46 2.96
C GLU A 195 -22.09 -2.96 3.32
N ASN A 196 -21.77 -3.84 2.37
CA ASN A 196 -21.73 -5.30 2.51
C ASN A 196 -20.35 -5.88 2.88
N VAL A 197 -19.28 -5.08 2.92
CA VAL A 197 -17.95 -5.56 3.30
C VAL A 197 -17.85 -5.55 4.83
N LYS A 198 -18.21 -6.67 5.45
CA LYS A 198 -17.95 -6.91 6.88
C LYS A 198 -16.45 -6.79 7.18
N ASN A 199 -16.14 -6.25 8.36
CA ASN A 199 -14.78 -5.96 8.86
C ASN A 199 -13.78 -7.05 8.47
N VAL A 200 -12.80 -6.69 7.64
CA VAL A 200 -11.63 -7.52 7.40
C VAL A 200 -10.75 -7.39 8.64
N GLU A 201 -10.68 -8.47 9.42
CA GLU A 201 -9.83 -8.53 10.59
C GLU A 201 -8.35 -8.58 10.22
N PHE A 202 -7.50 -8.16 11.14
CA PHE A 202 -6.04 -8.19 10.97
C PHE A 202 -5.49 -9.50 11.51
N ASP A 203 -4.53 -10.10 10.79
CA ASP A 203 -3.79 -11.27 11.28
C ASP A 203 -2.97 -10.92 12.54
N LEU A 204 -2.39 -9.72 12.58
CA LEU A 204 -1.58 -9.24 13.71
C LEU A 204 -1.95 -7.80 14.09
N THR A 205 -2.16 -7.56 15.37
CA THR A 205 -2.21 -6.20 15.94
C THR A 205 -1.04 -6.01 16.90
N ILE A 206 -0.20 -5.02 16.63
CA ILE A 206 1.09 -4.82 17.33
C ILE A 206 1.10 -3.45 18.00
N ASN A 207 1.32 -3.44 19.31
CA ASN A 207 1.45 -2.22 20.10
C ASN A 207 2.90 -1.70 20.08
N LEU A 208 3.13 -0.59 19.37
CA LEU A 208 4.44 0.01 19.20
C LEU A 208 5.02 0.67 20.46
N SER A 209 4.19 0.99 21.45
CA SER A 209 4.71 1.56 22.71
C SER A 209 5.49 0.56 23.56
N ARG A 210 5.40 -0.74 23.22
CA ARG A 210 6.00 -1.84 23.99
C ARG A 210 7.10 -2.59 23.24
N MET A 211 7.37 -2.21 21.99
CA MET A 211 8.30 -2.95 21.13
C MET A 211 9.16 -1.99 20.31
N LYS A 212 10.42 -2.36 20.13
CA LYS A 212 11.34 -1.68 19.21
C LYS A 212 10.95 -2.01 17.77
N VAL A 213 11.27 -1.09 16.86
CA VAL A 213 11.01 -1.27 15.42
C VAL A 213 11.62 -2.57 14.88
N THR A 214 12.81 -2.96 15.34
CA THR A 214 13.46 -4.21 14.93
C THR A 214 12.70 -5.45 15.38
N GLU A 215 12.15 -5.46 16.60
CA GLU A 215 11.34 -6.56 17.13
C GLU A 215 10.02 -6.71 16.34
N VAL A 216 9.40 -5.57 16.00
CA VAL A 216 8.18 -5.54 15.16
C VAL A 216 8.47 -6.10 13.77
N VAL A 217 9.58 -5.71 13.15
CA VAL A 217 9.97 -6.25 11.84
C VAL A 217 10.22 -7.76 11.92
N SER A 218 10.95 -8.24 12.94
CA SER A 218 11.19 -9.68 13.14
C SER A 218 9.89 -10.46 13.31
N LEU A 219 8.92 -9.93 14.06
CA LEU A 219 7.61 -10.57 14.23
C LEU A 219 6.86 -10.68 12.89
N ILE A 220 6.85 -9.60 12.11
CA ILE A 220 6.18 -9.60 10.80
C ILE A 220 6.89 -10.54 9.82
N MET A 221 8.23 -10.57 9.82
CA MET A 221 9.03 -11.49 9.02
C MET A 221 8.69 -12.94 9.35
N PHE A 222 8.64 -13.30 10.63
CA PHE A 222 8.29 -14.64 11.07
C PHE A 222 6.88 -15.02 10.61
N ALA A 223 5.89 -14.14 10.80
CA ALA A 223 4.53 -14.38 10.33
C ALA A 223 4.45 -14.54 8.80
N ALA A 224 5.18 -13.73 8.04
CA ALA A 224 5.26 -13.82 6.59
C ALA A 224 5.88 -15.15 6.13
N GLN A 225 6.90 -15.63 6.84
CA GLN A 225 7.51 -16.94 6.57
C GLN A 225 6.53 -18.07 6.86
N THR A 226 5.87 -18.06 8.03
CA THR A 226 4.89 -19.10 8.42
C THR A 226 3.67 -19.14 7.48
N ARG A 227 3.27 -17.99 6.93
CA ARG A 227 2.22 -17.88 5.88
C ARG A 227 2.67 -18.34 4.49
N GLY A 228 3.94 -18.74 4.31
CA GLY A 228 4.48 -19.13 3.01
C GLY A 228 4.66 -17.97 2.03
N LEU A 229 4.71 -16.71 2.51
CA LEU A 229 4.92 -15.55 1.63
C LEU A 229 6.34 -15.46 1.09
N LEU A 230 7.28 -16.17 1.74
CA LEU A 230 8.70 -16.21 1.40
C LEU A 230 9.10 -17.50 0.68
N GLU A 231 8.19 -18.46 0.56
CA GLU A 231 8.51 -19.75 -0.04
C GLU A 231 8.89 -19.57 -1.51
N ASN A 232 9.95 -20.29 -1.89
CA ASN A 232 10.38 -20.41 -3.26
C ASN A 232 9.17 -20.77 -4.12
N ILE A 233 8.88 -19.97 -5.15
CA ILE A 233 8.24 -20.48 -6.36
C ILE A 233 9.27 -21.38 -7.08
N LYS A 234 9.80 -22.38 -6.38
CA LYS A 234 10.52 -23.49 -6.97
C LYS A 234 9.42 -24.28 -7.66
N SER A 235 9.49 -24.27 -8.97
CA SER A 235 8.83 -25.23 -9.85
C SER A 235 8.58 -26.54 -9.13
N LYS A 236 7.37 -27.07 -9.25
CA LYS A 236 7.15 -28.51 -9.26
C LYS A 236 8.16 -29.12 -10.24
N VAL A 237 9.32 -29.53 -9.77
CA VAL A 237 10.07 -30.58 -10.44
C VAL A 237 9.52 -31.83 -9.79
N GLU A 238 8.48 -32.38 -10.42
CA GLU A 238 8.12 -33.77 -10.22
C GLU A 238 9.34 -34.57 -10.68
N ILE A 239 10.09 -35.10 -9.71
CA ILE A 239 11.07 -36.13 -9.96
C ILE A 239 10.25 -37.43 -10.06
N PHE A 240 10.14 -37.94 -11.28
CA PHE A 240 9.68 -39.30 -11.57
C PHE A 240 10.69 -40.32 -11.06
#